data_AF-A0A7C2QPD0-F1
#
_entry.id   AF-A0A7C2QPD0-F1
#
_cell.length_a   1.000
_cell.length_b   1.000
_cell.length_c   1.000
_cell.angle_alpha   90.00
_cell.angle_beta   90.00
_cell.angle_gamma   90.00
#
_symmetry.space_group_name_H-M   'P 1'
#
loop_
_entity.id
_entity.type
_entity.pdbx_description
1 polymer ?
#
loop_
_entity_poly.entity_id
_entity_poly.type
_entity_poly.pdbx_seq_one_letter_code
_entity_poly.pdbx_strand_id
1 'polypeptide(L)'
;MYKSGPILHQARRAVLAAFVLGGFASLLQLALPFYALHVVESALSQASLETLLLLAVIVAGAGAALACLASARDRILLRAGLWLDHTLGAHLLHRASRAGAEPEELSRSADALGRLAQALTQRMLLPAMDAVWLPVFLAALALLHPALAAVTGAFAALLLLAALLQARTAGRLSRQAGLATRETASWWASAVGGRVPGPSTAAIEQWERLDRARIAAVYALERRRGGLRDLARLAAVGAQIAMIGAGAWLVMREELSLSGFVAAMLMGAIALRPLAGLLATLPAMRDAMAAYRLLSAREPVRGPEAGADPASAAVGRPAAPPRLNLRAPLAAGVATVLLLAAAAAGAALARRGDLAGLAGGAIFETRLAALQYPKGRAGVRLLVHEGAEVRAGDVIVRYDTASLDRHIASLKAQAETARRQLEQVRREAASLAGTAETQAADKTRLASLELRIGELQSEGEFLHSRIAAAERELAGSEVRAPVSGRVVGLAVDDAGPAAGAGTIRLQIATADGPLLERLLQPINARFYRAPRTR
;
A
#
# COMPACT_ATOMS: atom_id res chain seq x y z
N MET A 1 -20.36 -32.52 35.72
CA MET A 1 -21.26 -32.34 34.56
C MET A 1 -20.79 -31.14 33.77
N TYR A 2 -20.27 -31.32 32.54
CA TYR A 2 -19.67 -30.19 31.80
C TYR A 2 -20.77 -29.38 31.09
N LYS A 3 -20.76 -28.05 31.31
CA LYS A 3 -21.61 -27.10 30.59
C LYS A 3 -21.07 -26.96 29.16
N SER A 4 -21.94 -26.77 28.18
CA SER A 4 -21.54 -26.48 26.79
C SER A 4 -20.94 -25.07 26.67
N GLY A 5 -21.38 -24.13 27.52
CA GLY A 5 -20.87 -22.76 27.62
C GLY A 5 -19.35 -22.60 27.73
N PRO A 6 -18.62 -23.29 28.64
CA PRO A 6 -17.17 -23.16 28.76
C PRO A 6 -16.40 -23.61 27.51
N ILE A 7 -16.93 -24.58 26.74
CA ILE A 7 -16.31 -25.05 25.49
C ILE A 7 -16.46 -23.96 24.41
N LEU A 8 -17.69 -23.47 24.22
CA LEU A 8 -18.00 -22.38 23.29
C LEU A 8 -17.26 -21.08 23.65
N HIS A 9 -17.09 -20.79 24.94
CA HIS A 9 -16.33 -19.63 25.41
C HIS A 9 -14.84 -19.71 25.06
N GLN A 10 -14.21 -20.88 25.14
CA GLN A 10 -12.82 -21.07 24.69
C GLN A 10 -12.68 -20.86 23.18
N ALA A 11 -13.63 -21.36 22.39
CA ALA A 11 -13.65 -21.11 20.94
C ALA A 11 -13.80 -19.61 20.63
N ARG A 12 -14.66 -18.87 21.35
CA ARG A 12 -14.79 -17.41 21.19
C ARG A 12 -13.51 -16.66 21.53
N ARG A 13 -12.79 -17.07 22.58
CA ARG A 13 -11.47 -16.51 22.92
C ARG A 13 -10.44 -16.76 21.82
N ALA A 14 -10.47 -17.92 21.18
CA ALA A 14 -9.61 -18.22 20.03
C ALA A 14 -9.91 -17.31 18.84
N VAL A 15 -11.19 -17.11 18.52
CA VAL A 15 -11.63 -16.18 17.46
C VAL A 15 -11.22 -14.74 17.78
N LEU A 16 -11.35 -14.31 19.04
CA LEU A 16 -10.90 -12.99 19.48
C LEU A 16 -9.38 -12.82 19.36
N ALA A 17 -8.59 -13.83 19.75
CA ALA A 17 -7.15 -13.80 19.57
C ALA A 17 -6.75 -13.71 18.09
N ALA A 18 -7.41 -14.49 17.22
CA ALA A 18 -7.22 -14.41 15.78
C ALA A 18 -7.63 -13.02 15.21
N PHE A 19 -8.66 -12.37 15.78
CA PHE A 19 -9.07 -11.01 15.41
C PHE A 19 -8.01 -9.97 15.73
N VAL A 20 -7.45 -10.01 16.95
CA VAL A 20 -6.42 -9.07 17.37
C VAL A 20 -5.16 -9.22 16.51
N LEU A 21 -4.69 -10.45 16.29
CA LEU A 21 -3.54 -10.71 15.41
C LEU A 21 -3.83 -10.33 13.95
N GLY A 22 -5.06 -10.59 13.47
CA GLY A 22 -5.52 -10.17 12.15
C GLY A 22 -5.57 -8.66 11.98
N GLY A 23 -5.82 -7.92 13.07
CA GLY A 23 -5.72 -6.47 13.10
C GLY A 23 -4.31 -5.97 12.84
N PHE A 24 -3.33 -6.46 13.62
CA PHE A 24 -1.92 -6.12 13.36
C PHE A 24 -1.48 -6.49 11.95
N ALA A 25 -1.88 -7.66 11.45
CA ALA A 25 -1.64 -8.05 10.07
C ALA A 25 -2.32 -7.08 9.06
N SER A 26 -3.52 -6.57 9.35
CA SER A 26 -4.18 -5.58 8.51
C SER A 26 -3.41 -4.25 8.48
N LEU A 27 -2.95 -3.74 9.62
CA LEU A 27 -2.13 -2.53 9.65
C LEU A 27 -0.81 -2.71 8.90
N LEU A 28 -0.16 -3.87 9.04
CA LEU A 28 1.12 -4.15 8.36
C LEU A 28 1.02 -4.15 6.83
N GLN A 29 -0.16 -4.39 6.26
CA GLN A 29 -0.37 -4.29 4.81
C GLN A 29 -0.15 -2.87 4.29
N LEU A 30 -0.21 -1.84 5.14
CA LEU A 30 0.12 -0.46 4.78
C LEU A 30 1.62 -0.24 4.54
N ALA A 31 2.49 -1.15 4.99
CA ALA A 31 3.94 -1.01 4.81
C ALA A 31 4.35 -0.85 3.33
N LEU A 32 3.71 -1.60 2.42
CA LEU A 32 4.02 -1.53 1.00
C LEU A 32 3.56 -0.22 0.33
N PRO A 33 2.34 0.30 0.56
CA PRO A 33 2.01 1.66 0.14
C PRO A 33 2.92 2.74 0.71
N PHE A 34 3.29 2.67 1.99
CA PHE A 34 4.21 3.63 2.60
C PHE A 34 5.62 3.55 1.97
N TYR A 35 6.07 2.36 1.60
CA TYR A 35 7.29 2.16 0.83
C TYR A 35 7.25 2.90 -0.50
N ALA A 36 6.15 2.74 -1.25
CA ALA A 36 5.99 3.39 -2.56
C ALA A 36 6.03 4.92 -2.45
N LEU A 37 5.48 5.48 -1.36
CA LEU A 37 5.57 6.91 -1.06
C LEU A 37 7.04 7.34 -0.82
N HIS A 38 7.74 6.65 0.08
CA HIS A 38 9.08 7.05 0.55
C HIS A 38 10.20 6.78 -0.46
N VAL A 39 10.11 5.72 -1.26
CA VAL A 39 11.14 5.40 -2.27
C VAL A 39 11.31 6.55 -3.24
N VAL A 40 10.21 7.05 -3.79
CA VAL A 40 10.25 8.08 -4.82
C VAL A 40 10.63 9.44 -4.23
N GLU A 41 10.13 9.75 -3.03
CA GLU A 41 10.39 11.04 -2.39
C GLU A 41 11.77 11.16 -1.75
N SER A 42 12.29 10.08 -1.16
CA SER A 42 13.58 10.11 -0.45
C SER A 42 14.71 9.45 -1.23
N ALA A 43 14.54 8.20 -1.68
CA ALA A 43 15.64 7.44 -2.28
C ALA A 43 15.99 7.94 -3.69
N LEU A 44 14.98 8.25 -4.52
CA LEU A 44 15.20 8.80 -5.85
C LEU A 44 15.71 10.26 -5.79
N SER A 45 15.21 11.05 -4.84
CA SER A 45 15.64 12.45 -4.68
C SER A 45 17.09 12.57 -4.16
N GLN A 46 17.49 11.70 -3.23
CA GLN A 46 18.85 11.68 -2.68
C GLN A 46 19.84 10.89 -3.52
N ALA A 47 19.37 10.17 -4.55
CA ALA A 47 20.16 9.24 -5.38
C ALA A 47 21.02 8.27 -4.53
N SER A 48 20.58 7.92 -3.32
CA SER A 48 21.34 7.12 -2.38
C SER A 48 20.84 5.67 -2.35
N LEU A 49 21.72 4.77 -2.78
CA LEU A 49 21.45 3.33 -2.74
C LEU A 49 21.31 2.82 -1.29
N GLU A 50 21.96 3.48 -0.33
CA GLU A 50 21.88 3.16 1.10
C GLU A 50 20.46 3.36 1.66
N THR A 51 19.82 4.50 1.39
CA THR A 51 18.44 4.77 1.84
C THR A 51 17.47 3.79 1.20
N LEU A 52 17.68 3.45 -0.09
CA LEU A 52 16.86 2.47 -0.79
C LEU A 52 16.96 1.08 -0.14
N LEU A 53 18.18 0.61 0.13
CA LEU A 53 18.41 -0.68 0.78
C LEU A 53 17.83 -0.73 2.19
N LEU A 54 18.04 0.31 2.99
CA LEU A 54 17.48 0.40 4.34
C LEU A 54 15.95 0.27 4.30
N LEU A 55 15.30 1.04 3.43
CA LEU A 55 13.85 1.04 3.31
C LEU A 55 13.33 -0.31 2.79
N ALA A 56 14.04 -0.94 1.83
CA ALA A 56 13.71 -2.28 1.35
C ALA A 56 13.81 -3.33 2.46
N VAL A 57 14.84 -3.27 3.32
CA VAL A 57 15.00 -4.18 4.47
C VAL A 57 13.86 -4.00 5.49
N ILE A 58 13.47 -2.76 5.78
CA ILE A 58 12.35 -2.47 6.69
C ILE A 58 11.06 -3.10 6.16
N VAL A 59 10.77 -2.92 4.86
CA VAL A 59 9.54 -3.42 4.25
C VAL A 59 9.56 -4.93 4.07
N ALA A 60 10.73 -5.52 3.79
CA ALA A 60 10.91 -6.97 3.81
C ALA A 60 10.66 -7.54 5.22
N GLY A 61 11.17 -6.88 6.26
CA GLY A 61 10.90 -7.22 7.66
C GLY A 61 9.41 -7.12 8.02
N ALA A 62 8.73 -6.06 7.58
CA ALA A 62 7.28 -5.91 7.73
C ALA A 62 6.51 -7.01 6.98
N GLY A 63 6.95 -7.40 5.77
CA GLY A 63 6.39 -8.51 5.02
C GLY A 63 6.57 -9.87 5.71
N ALA A 64 7.75 -10.13 6.29
CA ALA A 64 8.02 -11.33 7.08
C ALA A 64 7.13 -11.39 8.33
N ALA A 65 6.98 -10.26 9.02
CA ALA A 65 6.12 -10.16 10.19
C ALA A 65 4.63 -10.32 9.83
N LEU A 66 4.19 -9.77 8.70
CA LEU A 66 2.85 -9.97 8.16
C LEU A 66 2.57 -11.45 7.92
N ALA A 67 3.50 -12.17 7.29
CA ALA A 67 3.40 -13.61 7.05
C ALA A 67 3.33 -14.41 8.37
N CYS A 68 4.14 -14.04 9.37
CA CYS A 68 4.14 -14.68 10.68
C CYS A 68 2.79 -14.48 11.40
N LEU A 69 2.26 -13.26 11.43
CA LEU A 69 0.97 -12.94 12.03
C LEU A 69 -0.19 -13.64 11.31
N ALA A 70 -0.16 -13.65 9.97
CA ALA A 70 -1.13 -14.37 9.16
C ALA A 70 -1.09 -15.89 9.42
N SER A 71 0.10 -16.48 9.53
CA SER A 71 0.24 -17.90 9.87
C SER A 71 -0.26 -18.21 11.29
N ALA A 72 0.06 -17.34 12.26
CA ALA A 72 -0.38 -17.49 13.64
C ALA A 72 -1.91 -17.46 13.75
N ARG A 73 -2.58 -16.47 13.14
CA ARG A 73 -4.05 -16.39 13.16
C ARG A 73 -4.70 -17.59 12.48
N ASP A 74 -4.17 -18.05 11.34
CA ASP A 74 -4.72 -19.19 10.60
C ASP A 74 -4.62 -20.48 11.40
N ARG A 75 -3.48 -20.72 12.04
CA ARG A 75 -3.26 -21.88 12.92
C ARG A 75 -4.17 -21.85 14.15
N ILE A 76 -4.44 -20.67 14.72
CA ILE A 76 -5.37 -20.52 15.85
C ILE A 76 -6.77 -20.96 15.45
N LEU A 77 -7.29 -20.46 14.32
CA LEU A 77 -8.62 -20.81 13.83
C LEU A 77 -8.74 -22.28 13.45
N LEU A 78 -7.73 -22.83 12.78
CA LEU A 78 -7.66 -24.25 12.44
C LEU A 78 -7.72 -25.13 13.69
N ARG A 79 -6.86 -24.87 14.68
CA ARG A 79 -6.83 -25.62 15.94
C ARG A 79 -8.13 -25.47 16.71
N ALA A 80 -8.70 -24.27 16.74
CA ALA A 80 -9.99 -24.02 17.40
C ALA A 80 -11.12 -24.82 16.74
N GLY A 81 -11.17 -24.89 15.41
CA GLY A 81 -12.15 -25.67 14.68
C GLY A 81 -12.05 -27.17 14.94
N LEU A 82 -10.85 -27.75 14.82
CA LEU A 82 -10.61 -29.18 15.08
C LEU A 82 -10.88 -29.56 16.54
N TRP A 83 -10.46 -28.72 17.47
CA TRP A 83 -10.72 -28.94 18.89
C TRP A 83 -12.21 -28.85 19.23
N LEU A 84 -12.92 -27.90 18.63
CA LEU A 84 -14.35 -27.75 18.81
C LEU A 84 -15.08 -28.99 18.29
N ASP A 85 -14.72 -29.46 17.10
CA ASP A 85 -15.29 -30.67 16.48
C ASP A 85 -15.12 -31.90 17.39
N HIS A 86 -13.88 -32.16 17.83
CA HIS A 86 -13.58 -33.30 18.69
C HIS A 86 -14.26 -33.19 20.07
N THR A 87 -14.09 -32.06 20.75
CA THR A 87 -14.51 -31.90 22.16
C THR A 87 -16.02 -31.74 22.29
N LEU A 88 -16.62 -30.92 21.44
CA LEU A 88 -18.06 -30.72 21.45
C LEU A 88 -18.79 -31.93 20.86
N GLY A 89 -18.20 -32.62 19.89
CA GLY A 89 -18.76 -33.86 19.32
C GLY A 89 -18.89 -34.97 20.37
N ALA A 90 -17.81 -35.28 21.10
CA ALA A 90 -17.84 -36.25 22.19
C ALA A 90 -18.90 -35.89 23.26
N HIS A 91 -19.01 -34.60 23.57
CA HIS A 91 -19.98 -34.10 24.54
C HIS A 91 -21.44 -34.24 24.08
N LEU A 92 -21.73 -33.98 22.79
CA LEU A 92 -23.05 -34.15 22.21
C LEU A 92 -23.46 -35.63 22.19
N LEU A 93 -22.55 -36.54 21.85
CA LEU A 93 -22.83 -37.98 21.81
C LEU A 93 -23.10 -38.56 23.21
N HIS A 94 -22.31 -38.18 24.21
CA HIS A 94 -22.53 -38.57 25.60
C HIS A 94 -23.86 -38.04 26.16
N ARG A 95 -24.31 -36.85 25.72
CA ARG A 95 -25.62 -36.33 26.10
C ARG A 95 -26.75 -37.10 25.42
N ALA A 96 -26.63 -37.34 24.12
CA ALA A 96 -27.67 -38.04 23.36
C ALA A 96 -27.90 -39.47 23.89
N SER A 97 -26.83 -40.20 24.22
CA SER A 97 -26.92 -41.53 24.82
C SER A 97 -27.59 -41.54 26.20
N ARG A 98 -27.37 -40.51 27.03
CA ARG A 98 -27.99 -40.40 28.36
C ARG A 98 -29.42 -39.88 28.35
N ALA A 99 -29.74 -39.00 27.42
CA ALA A 99 -31.06 -38.38 27.31
C ALA A 99 -32.04 -39.21 26.47
N GLY A 100 -31.60 -40.31 25.86
CA GLY A 100 -32.40 -41.07 24.89
C GLY A 100 -32.81 -40.21 23.70
N ALA A 101 -31.92 -39.31 23.24
CA ALA A 101 -32.27 -38.33 22.22
C ALA A 101 -32.62 -39.01 20.89
N GLU A 102 -33.67 -38.50 20.24
CA GLU A 102 -34.11 -38.97 18.92
C GLU A 102 -32.95 -38.91 17.89
N PRO A 103 -32.79 -39.92 17.01
CA PRO A 103 -31.72 -39.97 16.01
C PRO A 103 -31.67 -38.72 15.12
N GLU A 104 -32.84 -38.14 14.81
CA GLU A 104 -32.95 -36.93 14.00
C GLU A 104 -32.37 -35.70 14.73
N GLU A 105 -32.57 -35.59 16.03
CA GLU A 105 -32.04 -34.49 16.82
C GLU A 105 -30.52 -34.56 16.98
N LEU A 106 -29.98 -35.78 17.13
CA LEU A 106 -28.54 -36.02 17.17
C LEU A 106 -27.90 -35.66 15.83
N SER A 107 -28.48 -36.13 14.71
CA SER A 107 -28.02 -35.80 13.35
C SER A 107 -28.00 -34.29 13.10
N ARG A 108 -29.09 -33.59 13.46
CA ARG A 108 -29.18 -32.12 13.36
C ARG A 108 -28.11 -31.39 14.16
N SER A 109 -27.72 -31.93 15.32
CA SER A 109 -26.67 -31.38 16.19
C SER A 109 -25.28 -31.62 15.62
N ALA A 110 -25.03 -32.82 15.08
CA ALA A 110 -23.79 -33.17 14.39
C ALA A 110 -23.58 -32.30 13.15
N ASP A 111 -24.60 -32.11 12.32
CA ASP A 111 -24.56 -31.21 11.16
C ASP A 111 -24.28 -29.75 11.54
N ALA A 112 -24.81 -29.30 12.68
CA ALA A 112 -24.53 -27.96 13.19
C ALA A 112 -23.07 -27.84 13.65
N LEU A 113 -22.57 -28.83 14.40
CA LEU A 113 -21.17 -28.88 14.82
C LEU A 113 -20.23 -28.88 13.62
N GLY A 114 -20.46 -29.75 12.63
CA GLY A 114 -19.64 -29.84 11.42
C GLY A 114 -19.59 -28.51 10.66
N ARG A 115 -20.73 -27.82 10.48
CA ARG A 115 -20.77 -26.49 9.85
C ARG A 115 -19.99 -25.43 10.62
N LEU A 116 -20.09 -25.43 11.95
CA LEU A 116 -19.37 -24.47 12.80
C LEU A 116 -17.86 -24.74 12.80
N ALA A 117 -17.45 -26.01 12.94
CA ALA A 117 -16.06 -26.42 12.87
C ALA A 117 -15.45 -26.12 11.50
N GLN A 118 -16.16 -26.47 10.41
CA GLN A 118 -15.74 -26.19 9.04
C GLN A 118 -15.54 -24.69 8.79
N ALA A 119 -16.42 -23.84 9.32
CA ALA A 119 -16.27 -22.39 9.17
C ALA A 119 -14.98 -21.85 9.80
N LEU A 120 -14.55 -22.44 10.93
CA LEU A 120 -13.29 -22.09 11.59
C LEU A 120 -12.07 -22.69 10.86
N THR A 121 -12.11 -23.97 10.50
CA THR A 121 -10.99 -24.63 9.82
C THR A 121 -10.73 -24.09 8.42
N GLN A 122 -11.79 -23.69 7.71
CA GLN A 122 -11.71 -23.07 6.38
C GLN A 122 -11.52 -21.55 6.43
N ARG A 123 -11.32 -20.95 7.63
CA ARG A 123 -11.06 -19.51 7.81
C ARG A 123 -12.15 -18.61 7.19
N MET A 124 -13.40 -19.04 7.21
CA MET A 124 -14.49 -18.34 6.54
C MET A 124 -14.86 -17.01 7.20
N LEU A 125 -14.38 -16.77 8.43
CA LEU A 125 -14.57 -15.54 9.18
C LEU A 125 -13.51 -14.46 8.85
N LEU A 126 -12.36 -14.83 8.25
CA LEU A 126 -11.25 -13.90 8.01
C LEU A 126 -11.66 -12.65 7.21
N PRO A 127 -12.38 -12.76 6.08
CA PRO A 127 -12.77 -11.57 5.32
C PRO A 127 -13.64 -10.61 6.13
N ALA A 128 -14.52 -11.12 7.00
CA ALA A 128 -15.34 -10.30 7.88
C ALA A 128 -14.51 -9.60 8.97
N MET A 129 -13.49 -10.29 9.50
CA MET A 129 -12.58 -9.75 10.50
C MET A 129 -11.69 -8.65 9.91
N ASP A 130 -11.16 -8.88 8.71
CA ASP A 130 -10.30 -7.92 8.00
C ASP A 130 -11.13 -6.71 7.49
N ALA A 131 -12.41 -6.90 7.15
CA ALA A 131 -13.32 -5.81 6.75
C ALA A 131 -13.56 -4.75 7.85
N VAL A 132 -13.40 -5.09 9.13
CA VAL A 132 -13.53 -4.13 10.24
C VAL A 132 -12.44 -3.05 10.17
N TRP A 133 -11.30 -3.33 9.53
CA TRP A 133 -10.17 -2.42 9.39
C TRP A 133 -10.28 -1.48 8.19
N LEU A 134 -11.32 -1.64 7.35
CA LEU A 134 -11.60 -0.76 6.22
C LEU A 134 -11.55 0.74 6.58
N PRO A 135 -12.14 1.23 7.71
CA PRO A 135 -12.08 2.65 8.06
C PRO A 135 -10.66 3.16 8.23
N VAL A 136 -9.71 2.33 8.70
CA VAL A 136 -8.30 2.71 8.84
C VAL A 136 -7.66 2.92 7.47
N PHE A 137 -7.95 2.06 6.49
CA PHE A 137 -7.48 2.23 5.11
C PHE A 137 -8.10 3.46 4.43
N LEU A 138 -9.40 3.70 4.64
CA LEU A 138 -10.08 4.89 4.11
C LEU A 138 -9.55 6.17 4.75
N ALA A 139 -9.27 6.17 6.05
CA ALA A 139 -8.65 7.29 6.73
C ALA A 139 -7.23 7.55 6.19
N ALA A 140 -6.43 6.50 6.00
CA ALA A 140 -5.09 6.64 5.40
C ALA A 140 -5.17 7.19 3.96
N LEU A 141 -6.12 6.73 3.15
CA LEU A 141 -6.39 7.29 1.82
C LEU A 141 -6.86 8.75 1.89
N ALA A 142 -7.67 9.12 2.88
CA ALA A 142 -8.18 10.48 3.03
C ALA A 142 -7.07 11.45 3.43
N LEU A 143 -6.07 10.98 4.18
CA LEU A 143 -4.84 11.73 4.48
C LEU A 143 -3.99 11.96 3.22
N LEU A 144 -4.01 11.04 2.25
CA LEU A 144 -3.38 11.27 0.95
C LEU A 144 -4.20 12.25 0.11
N HIS A 145 -5.46 11.91 -0.15
CA HIS A 145 -6.39 12.80 -0.85
C HIS A 145 -7.86 12.39 -0.59
N PRO A 146 -8.74 13.31 -0.13
CA PRO A 146 -10.11 12.98 0.22
C PRO A 146 -10.94 12.45 -0.95
N ALA A 147 -10.66 12.89 -2.19
CA ALA A 147 -11.37 12.38 -3.38
C ALA A 147 -11.09 10.88 -3.63
N LEU A 148 -9.87 10.40 -3.38
CA LEU A 148 -9.52 8.99 -3.56
C LEU A 148 -10.16 8.11 -2.49
N ALA A 149 -10.24 8.63 -1.25
CA ALA A 149 -11.00 8.00 -0.18
C ALA A 149 -12.51 7.95 -0.50
N ALA A 150 -13.07 9.00 -1.12
CA ALA A 150 -14.46 9.02 -1.54
C ALA A 150 -14.75 7.99 -2.63
N VAL A 151 -13.88 7.87 -3.65
CA VAL A 151 -14.00 6.85 -4.70
C VAL A 151 -13.93 5.45 -4.10
N THR A 152 -12.90 5.15 -3.31
CA THR A 152 -12.75 3.84 -2.66
C THR A 152 -13.93 3.56 -1.70
N GLY A 153 -14.36 4.58 -0.96
CA GLY A 153 -15.51 4.51 -0.05
C GLY A 153 -16.83 4.23 -0.77
N ALA A 154 -17.05 4.80 -1.96
CA ALA A 154 -18.24 4.54 -2.76
C ALA A 154 -18.29 3.07 -3.23
N PHE A 155 -17.17 2.53 -3.72
CA PHE A 155 -17.08 1.11 -4.09
C PHE A 155 -17.18 0.19 -2.86
N ALA A 156 -16.59 0.58 -1.73
CA ALA A 156 -16.74 -0.15 -0.48
C ALA A 156 -18.21 -0.20 -0.03
N ALA A 157 -18.92 0.93 -0.09
CA ALA A 157 -20.34 1.02 0.21
C ALA A 157 -21.18 0.16 -0.75
N LEU A 158 -20.85 0.16 -2.05
CA LEU A 158 -21.50 -0.69 -3.05
C LEU A 158 -21.33 -2.19 -2.72
N LEU A 159 -20.10 -2.62 -2.36
CA LEU A 159 -19.83 -4.01 -1.97
C LEU A 159 -20.55 -4.37 -0.65
N LEU A 160 -20.55 -3.48 0.33
CA LEU A 160 -21.31 -3.67 1.57
C LEU A 160 -22.80 -3.77 1.29
N LEU A 161 -23.36 -2.91 0.43
CA LEU A 161 -24.76 -2.98 0.02
C LEU A 161 -25.09 -4.30 -0.67
N ALA A 162 -24.20 -4.79 -1.55
CA ALA A 162 -24.37 -6.10 -2.19
C ALA A 162 -24.36 -7.25 -1.16
N ALA A 163 -23.47 -7.18 -0.15
CA ALA A 163 -23.46 -8.13 0.96
C ALA A 163 -24.76 -8.06 1.80
N LEU A 164 -25.29 -6.86 2.08
CA LEU A 164 -26.57 -6.67 2.76
C LEU A 164 -27.74 -7.21 1.93
N LEU A 165 -27.74 -6.96 0.62
CA LEU A 165 -28.77 -7.45 -0.30
C LEU A 165 -28.76 -8.98 -0.37
N GLN A 166 -27.57 -9.60 -0.45
CA GLN A 166 -27.40 -11.04 -0.34
C GLN A 166 -27.92 -11.56 1.00
N ALA A 167 -27.63 -10.85 2.09
CA ALA A 167 -28.09 -11.23 3.43
C ALA A 167 -29.63 -11.22 3.55
N ARG A 168 -30.30 -10.20 3.02
CA ARG A 168 -31.76 -10.09 3.10
C ARG A 168 -32.48 -11.02 2.14
N THR A 169 -32.02 -11.08 0.90
CA THR A 169 -32.80 -11.67 -0.18
C THR A 169 -32.54 -13.16 -0.40
N ALA A 170 -31.34 -13.64 -0.07
CA ALA A 170 -31.03 -15.07 -0.15
C ALA A 170 -31.61 -15.88 1.02
N GLY A 171 -32.16 -15.24 2.06
CA GLY A 171 -32.64 -15.94 3.26
C GLY A 171 -33.79 -16.92 2.99
N ARG A 172 -34.79 -16.53 2.19
CA ARG A 172 -35.93 -17.40 1.84
C ARG A 172 -35.49 -18.56 0.94
N LEU A 173 -34.75 -18.26 -0.14
CA LEU A 173 -34.23 -19.28 -1.05
C LEU A 173 -33.26 -20.24 -0.34
N SER A 174 -32.44 -19.74 0.60
CA SER A 174 -31.53 -20.58 1.38
C SER A 174 -32.27 -21.53 2.32
N ARG A 175 -33.42 -21.12 2.87
CA ARG A 175 -34.28 -22.02 3.66
C ARG A 175 -34.93 -23.08 2.76
N GLN A 176 -35.47 -22.69 1.61
CA GLN A 176 -36.08 -23.63 0.65
C GLN A 176 -35.06 -24.67 0.15
N ALA A 177 -33.89 -24.22 -0.30
CA ALA A 177 -32.81 -25.11 -0.72
C ALA A 177 -32.33 -26.01 0.43
N GLY A 178 -32.25 -25.48 1.65
CA GLY A 178 -31.89 -26.24 2.85
C GLY A 178 -32.92 -27.32 3.21
N LEU A 179 -34.22 -27.02 3.10
CA LEU A 179 -35.30 -27.99 3.31
C LEU A 179 -35.27 -29.09 2.24
N ALA A 180 -35.23 -28.72 0.97
CA ALA A 180 -35.18 -29.69 -0.13
C ALA A 180 -33.92 -30.59 -0.03
N THR A 181 -32.77 -30.03 0.37
CA THR A 181 -31.55 -30.82 0.60
C THR A 181 -31.72 -31.81 1.75
N ARG A 182 -32.40 -31.42 2.84
CA ARG A 182 -32.68 -32.32 3.97
C ARG A 182 -33.69 -33.39 3.62
N GLU A 183 -34.73 -33.06 2.85
CA GLU A 183 -35.71 -34.04 2.38
C GLU A 183 -35.03 -35.12 1.53
N THR A 184 -34.19 -34.73 0.55
CA THR A 184 -33.42 -35.69 -0.25
C THR A 184 -32.45 -36.51 0.61
N ALA A 185 -31.78 -35.91 1.61
CA ALA A 185 -30.89 -36.63 2.52
C ALA A 185 -31.67 -37.64 3.41
N SER A 186 -32.86 -37.26 3.89
CA SER A 186 -33.73 -38.13 4.68
C SER A 186 -34.28 -39.31 3.87
N TRP A 187 -34.52 -39.10 2.57
CA TRP A 187 -34.89 -40.15 1.64
C TRP A 187 -33.76 -41.17 1.49
N TRP A 188 -32.51 -40.71 1.27
CA TRP A 188 -31.33 -41.58 1.21
C TRP A 188 -31.12 -42.37 2.51
N ALA A 189 -31.22 -41.72 3.66
CA ALA A 189 -31.10 -42.39 4.96
C ALA A 189 -32.19 -43.47 5.15
N SER A 190 -33.39 -43.23 4.64
CA SER A 190 -34.50 -44.19 4.69
C SER A 190 -34.33 -45.35 3.71
N ALA A 191 -33.77 -45.08 2.52
CA ALA A 191 -33.46 -46.11 1.54
C ALA A 191 -32.38 -47.07 2.05
N VAL A 192 -31.27 -46.53 2.60
CA VAL A 192 -30.21 -47.33 3.22
C VAL A 192 -30.71 -48.11 4.45
N GLY A 193 -31.61 -47.51 5.22
CA GLY A 193 -32.24 -48.15 6.38
C GLY A 193 -33.29 -49.21 6.05
N GLY A 194 -33.47 -49.58 4.76
CA GLY A 194 -34.44 -50.60 4.33
C GLY A 194 -35.91 -50.18 4.47
N ARG A 195 -36.18 -48.90 4.73
CA ARG A 195 -37.55 -48.36 4.87
C ARG A 195 -38.20 -48.00 3.54
N VAL A 196 -37.43 -48.03 2.45
CA VAL A 196 -37.93 -47.88 1.08
C VAL A 196 -37.94 -49.28 0.43
N PRO A 197 -39.07 -49.74 -0.12
CA PRO A 197 -39.18 -51.07 -0.73
C PRO A 197 -38.36 -51.16 -2.01
N GLY A 198 -37.09 -51.55 -1.87
CA GLY A 198 -36.15 -51.91 -2.94
C GLY A 198 -35.96 -50.86 -4.06
N PRO A 199 -35.14 -51.16 -5.09
CA PRO A 199 -35.10 -50.38 -6.31
C PRO A 199 -36.38 -50.63 -7.12
N SER A 200 -37.46 -49.96 -6.74
CA SER A 200 -38.74 -49.96 -7.46
C SER A 200 -38.90 -48.69 -8.31
N THR A 201 -39.64 -48.78 -9.41
CA THR A 201 -39.95 -47.62 -10.28
C THR A 201 -40.59 -46.48 -9.48
N ALA A 202 -41.48 -46.80 -8.53
CA ALA A 202 -42.11 -45.82 -7.65
C ALA A 202 -41.10 -45.11 -6.71
N ALA A 203 -40.11 -45.84 -6.17
CA ALA A 203 -39.07 -45.24 -5.34
C ALA A 203 -38.15 -44.31 -6.16
N ILE A 204 -37.80 -44.71 -7.39
CA ILE A 204 -37.02 -43.90 -8.33
C ILE A 204 -37.79 -42.63 -8.68
N GLU A 205 -39.06 -42.73 -9.06
CA GLU A 205 -39.90 -41.56 -9.37
C GLU A 205 -40.05 -40.61 -8.18
N GLN A 206 -40.21 -41.16 -6.97
CA GLN A 206 -40.26 -40.34 -5.76
C GLN A 206 -38.95 -39.59 -5.53
N TRP A 207 -37.81 -40.28 -5.64
CA TRP A 207 -36.50 -39.66 -5.54
C TRP A 207 -36.31 -38.59 -6.61
N GLU A 208 -36.66 -38.87 -7.87
CA GLU A 208 -36.54 -37.89 -8.95
C GLU A 208 -37.37 -36.63 -8.69
N ARG A 209 -38.58 -36.75 -8.10
CA ARG A 209 -39.38 -35.58 -7.71
C ARG A 209 -38.66 -34.74 -6.65
N LEU A 210 -38.13 -35.38 -5.61
CA LEU A 210 -37.37 -34.70 -4.55
C LEU A 210 -36.08 -34.07 -5.10
N ASP A 211 -35.39 -34.78 -5.99
CA ASP A 211 -34.13 -34.32 -6.56
C ASP A 211 -34.34 -33.15 -7.53
N ARG A 212 -35.36 -33.20 -8.38
CA ARG A 212 -35.76 -32.06 -9.23
C ARG A 212 -36.09 -30.82 -8.39
N ALA A 213 -36.83 -30.98 -7.29
CA ALA A 213 -37.13 -29.89 -6.37
C ALA A 213 -35.86 -29.32 -5.70
N ARG A 214 -34.95 -30.20 -5.25
CA ARG A 214 -33.65 -29.82 -4.68
C ARG A 214 -32.78 -29.08 -5.68
N ILE A 215 -32.62 -29.60 -6.90
CA ILE A 215 -31.84 -28.98 -7.98
C ILE A 215 -32.41 -27.60 -8.30
N ALA A 216 -33.72 -27.47 -8.48
CA ALA A 216 -34.36 -26.19 -8.77
C ALA A 216 -34.13 -25.16 -7.65
N ALA A 217 -34.28 -25.56 -6.38
CA ALA A 217 -34.08 -24.68 -5.24
C ALA A 217 -32.61 -24.24 -5.07
N VAL A 218 -31.66 -25.18 -5.21
CA VAL A 218 -30.22 -24.90 -5.13
C VAL A 218 -29.77 -24.02 -6.31
N TYR A 219 -30.24 -24.32 -7.53
CA TYR A 219 -29.94 -23.53 -8.71
C TYR A 219 -30.46 -22.08 -8.58
N ALA A 220 -31.71 -21.88 -8.15
CA ALA A 220 -32.25 -20.54 -7.95
C ALA A 220 -31.45 -19.74 -6.91
N LEU A 221 -31.03 -20.40 -5.83
CA LEU A 221 -30.20 -19.80 -4.78
C LEU A 221 -28.81 -19.40 -5.30
N GLU A 222 -28.11 -20.33 -5.96
CA GLU A 222 -26.75 -20.09 -6.45
C GLU A 222 -26.73 -19.18 -7.66
N ARG A 223 -27.73 -19.18 -8.54
CA ARG A 223 -27.86 -18.17 -9.61
C ARG A 223 -27.92 -16.76 -9.02
N ARG A 224 -28.68 -16.58 -7.94
CA ARG A 224 -28.80 -15.27 -7.27
C ARG A 224 -27.54 -14.86 -6.52
N ARG A 225 -26.91 -15.80 -5.81
CA ARG A 225 -25.63 -15.55 -5.11
C ARG A 225 -24.50 -15.29 -6.11
N GLY A 226 -24.44 -16.09 -7.18
CA GLY A 226 -23.48 -15.98 -8.28
C GLY A 226 -23.52 -14.60 -8.92
N GLY A 227 -24.70 -14.15 -9.37
CA GLY A 227 -24.84 -12.82 -9.95
C GLY A 227 -24.37 -11.68 -9.04
N LEU A 228 -24.61 -11.76 -7.74
CA LEU A 228 -24.09 -10.77 -6.77
C LEU A 228 -22.57 -10.84 -6.61
N ARG A 229 -21.97 -12.04 -6.62
CA ARG A 229 -20.51 -12.22 -6.58
C ARG A 229 -19.85 -11.71 -7.86
N ASP A 230 -20.47 -11.93 -9.01
CA ASP A 230 -19.97 -11.46 -10.32
C ASP A 230 -20.02 -9.93 -10.40
N LEU A 231 -21.13 -9.31 -9.96
CA LEU A 231 -21.24 -7.86 -9.84
C LEU A 231 -20.22 -7.28 -8.86
N ALA A 232 -19.95 -7.96 -7.74
CA ALA A 232 -18.91 -7.52 -6.81
C ALA A 232 -17.49 -7.63 -7.39
N ARG A 233 -17.21 -8.65 -8.19
CA ARG A 233 -15.95 -8.77 -8.91
C ARG A 233 -15.80 -7.65 -9.95
N LEU A 234 -16.86 -7.36 -10.69
CA LEU A 234 -16.90 -6.23 -11.63
C LEU A 234 -16.69 -4.90 -10.89
N ALA A 235 -17.33 -4.70 -9.76
CA ALA A 235 -17.15 -3.50 -8.93
C ALA A 235 -15.71 -3.36 -8.42
N ALA A 236 -15.03 -4.46 -8.05
CA ALA A 236 -13.64 -4.42 -7.63
C ALA A 236 -12.69 -3.99 -8.77
N VAL A 237 -12.91 -4.51 -9.99
CA VAL A 237 -12.15 -4.08 -11.18
C VAL A 237 -12.49 -2.63 -11.54
N GLY A 238 -13.77 -2.26 -11.49
CA GLY A 238 -14.24 -0.88 -11.71
C GLY A 238 -13.63 0.10 -10.72
N ALA A 239 -13.48 -0.28 -9.45
CA ALA A 239 -12.80 0.52 -8.44
C ALA A 239 -11.34 0.78 -8.80
N GLN A 240 -10.63 -0.23 -9.33
CA GLN A 240 -9.24 -0.08 -9.75
C GLN A 240 -9.12 0.88 -10.94
N ILE A 241 -10.01 0.76 -11.94
CA ILE A 241 -10.06 1.69 -13.08
C ILE A 241 -10.39 3.12 -12.62
N ALA A 242 -11.41 3.28 -11.77
CA ALA A 242 -11.82 4.57 -11.24
C ALA A 242 -10.72 5.23 -10.40
N MET A 243 -10.01 4.43 -9.59
CA MET A 243 -8.85 4.88 -8.83
C MET A 243 -7.72 5.35 -9.76
N ILE A 244 -7.38 4.59 -10.80
CA ILE A 244 -6.35 5.00 -11.77
C ILE A 244 -6.74 6.32 -12.46
N GLY A 245 -7.99 6.43 -12.94
CA GLY A 245 -8.48 7.63 -13.60
C GLY A 245 -8.52 8.85 -12.68
N ALA A 246 -9.08 8.72 -11.47
CA ALA A 246 -9.13 9.79 -10.48
C ALA A 246 -7.74 10.20 -10.02
N GLY A 247 -6.84 9.23 -9.80
CA GLY A 247 -5.47 9.49 -9.39
C GLY A 247 -4.66 10.20 -10.48
N ALA A 248 -4.78 9.78 -11.74
CA ALA A 248 -4.12 10.45 -12.86
C ALA A 248 -4.61 11.89 -13.03
N TRP A 249 -5.92 12.12 -12.90
CA TRP A 249 -6.51 13.45 -12.94
C TRP A 249 -5.98 14.37 -11.82
N LEU A 250 -5.79 13.84 -10.61
CA LEU A 250 -5.21 14.60 -9.49
C LEU A 250 -3.72 14.91 -9.70
N VAL A 251 -2.96 13.99 -10.28
CA VAL A 251 -1.55 14.22 -10.63
C VAL A 251 -1.43 15.30 -11.71
N MET A 252 -2.31 15.30 -12.72
CA MET A 252 -2.35 16.35 -13.76
C MET A 252 -2.66 17.74 -13.19
N ARG A 253 -3.33 17.81 -12.04
CA ARG A 253 -3.64 19.07 -11.32
C ARG A 253 -2.55 19.47 -10.32
N GLU A 254 -1.46 18.71 -10.24
CA GLU A 254 -0.39 18.91 -9.25
C GLU A 254 -0.86 18.81 -7.78
N GLU A 255 -2.05 18.23 -7.53
CA GLU A 255 -2.61 18.04 -6.18
C GLU A 255 -2.12 16.75 -5.52
N LEU A 256 -1.58 15.82 -6.31
CA LEU A 256 -1.07 14.54 -5.86
C LEU A 256 0.28 14.26 -6.53
N SER A 257 1.27 13.85 -5.73
CA SER A 257 2.56 13.40 -6.25
C SER A 257 2.43 12.07 -6.98
N LEU A 258 3.35 11.77 -7.90
CA LEU A 258 3.40 10.47 -8.58
C LEU A 258 3.56 9.30 -7.58
N SER A 259 4.32 9.51 -6.50
CA SER A 259 4.49 8.58 -5.38
C SER A 259 3.18 8.36 -4.62
N GLY A 260 2.45 9.44 -4.32
CA GLY A 260 1.13 9.43 -3.70
C GLY A 260 0.10 8.71 -4.56
N PHE A 261 0.15 8.87 -5.88
CA PHE A 261 -0.69 8.13 -6.83
C PHE A 261 -0.50 6.62 -6.70
N VAL A 262 0.76 6.14 -6.77
CA VAL A 262 1.06 4.70 -6.65
C VAL A 262 0.65 4.16 -5.29
N ALA A 263 0.97 4.88 -4.20
CA ALA A 263 0.58 4.50 -2.85
C ALA A 263 -0.95 4.40 -2.69
N ALA A 264 -1.70 5.35 -3.24
CA ALA A 264 -3.16 5.34 -3.21
C ALA A 264 -3.76 4.19 -4.01
N MET A 265 -3.18 3.83 -5.17
CA MET A 265 -3.63 2.66 -5.96
C MET A 265 -3.46 1.36 -5.16
N LEU A 266 -2.31 1.20 -4.50
CA LEU A 266 -2.03 0.04 -3.65
C LEU A 266 -2.98 -0.03 -2.45
N MET A 267 -3.16 1.10 -1.74
CA MET A 267 -4.09 1.20 -0.61
C MET A 267 -5.54 0.89 -1.00
N GLY A 268 -6.03 1.46 -2.11
CA GLY A 268 -7.39 1.23 -2.60
C GLY A 268 -7.64 -0.24 -2.93
N ALA A 269 -6.69 -0.89 -3.60
CA ALA A 269 -6.76 -2.32 -3.90
C ALA A 269 -6.78 -3.18 -2.63
N ILE A 270 -5.97 -2.85 -1.63
CA ILE A 270 -5.95 -3.57 -0.34
C ILE A 270 -7.26 -3.37 0.43
N ALA A 271 -7.78 -2.15 0.47
CA ALA A 271 -8.98 -1.78 1.22
C ALA A 271 -10.23 -2.58 0.78
N LEU A 272 -10.38 -2.85 -0.52
CA LEU A 272 -11.58 -3.49 -1.07
C LEU A 272 -11.53 -5.03 -1.06
N ARG A 273 -10.34 -5.64 -0.95
CA ARG A 273 -10.16 -7.11 -0.96
C ARG A 273 -11.01 -7.85 0.08
N PRO A 274 -11.05 -7.43 1.37
CA PRO A 274 -11.84 -8.13 2.38
C PRO A 274 -13.35 -8.10 2.08
N LEU A 275 -13.85 -7.02 1.48
CA LEU A 275 -15.26 -6.86 1.13
C LEU A 275 -15.68 -7.82 0.01
N ALA A 276 -14.85 -7.98 -1.01
CA ALA A 276 -15.09 -8.97 -2.06
C ALA A 276 -15.11 -10.41 -1.50
N GLY A 277 -14.15 -10.73 -0.61
CA GLY A 277 -14.10 -12.02 0.09
C GLY A 277 -15.27 -12.26 1.04
N LEU A 278 -15.81 -11.18 1.64
CA LEU A 278 -16.97 -11.24 2.52
C LEU A 278 -18.21 -11.75 1.78
N LEU A 279 -18.50 -11.26 0.56
CA LEU A 279 -19.65 -11.76 -0.22
C LEU A 279 -19.58 -13.26 -0.50
N ALA A 280 -18.37 -13.77 -0.78
CA ALA A 280 -18.14 -15.18 -1.05
C ALA A 280 -18.41 -16.04 0.20
N THR A 281 -17.95 -15.60 1.37
CA THR A 281 -17.99 -16.36 2.62
C THR A 281 -19.24 -16.11 3.48
N LEU A 282 -19.99 -15.07 3.19
CA LEU A 282 -21.17 -14.64 3.94
C LEU A 282 -22.21 -15.76 4.17
N PRO A 283 -22.58 -16.60 3.17
CA PRO A 283 -23.54 -17.68 3.41
C PRO A 283 -23.08 -18.64 4.50
N ALA A 284 -21.84 -19.12 4.41
CA ALA A 284 -21.29 -20.07 5.35
C ALA A 284 -21.13 -19.47 6.75
N MET A 285 -20.79 -18.18 6.83
CA MET A 285 -20.71 -17.48 8.11
C MET A 285 -22.08 -17.38 8.80
N ARG A 286 -23.16 -17.17 8.03
CA ARG A 286 -24.53 -17.20 8.55
C ARG A 286 -24.96 -18.59 8.99
N ASP A 287 -24.60 -19.62 8.23
CA ASP A 287 -24.87 -21.01 8.58
C ASP A 287 -24.13 -21.41 9.85
N ALA A 288 -22.87 -21.00 10.01
CA ALA A 288 -22.08 -21.18 11.22
C ALA A 288 -22.69 -20.44 12.42
N MET A 289 -23.18 -19.20 12.23
CA MET A 289 -23.86 -18.45 13.28
C MET A 289 -25.18 -19.10 13.71
N ALA A 290 -25.96 -19.62 12.75
CA ALA A 290 -27.18 -20.37 13.03
C ALA A 290 -26.88 -21.68 13.79
N ALA A 291 -25.81 -22.38 13.39
CA ALA A 291 -25.32 -23.56 14.08
C ALA A 291 -24.85 -23.25 15.51
N TYR A 292 -24.06 -22.18 15.68
CA TYR A 292 -23.63 -21.70 17.00
C TYR A 292 -24.83 -21.41 17.90
N ARG A 293 -25.85 -20.69 17.41
CA ARG A 293 -27.06 -20.38 18.18
C ARG A 293 -27.83 -21.64 18.59
N LEU A 294 -27.96 -22.61 17.69
CA LEU A 294 -28.63 -23.89 17.97
C LEU A 294 -27.87 -24.68 19.04
N LEU A 295 -26.54 -24.69 19.00
CA LEU A 295 -25.70 -25.38 19.97
C LEU A 295 -25.63 -24.63 21.32
N SER A 296 -25.69 -23.29 21.32
CA SER A 296 -25.65 -22.47 22.52
C SER A 296 -26.99 -22.42 23.25
N ALA A 297 -28.11 -22.40 22.52
CA ALA A 297 -29.46 -22.36 23.11
C ALA A 297 -29.82 -23.64 23.87
N ARG A 298 -29.08 -24.73 23.65
CA ARG A 298 -29.28 -26.03 24.30
C ARG A 298 -28.49 -26.18 25.62
N GLU A 299 -28.28 -25.08 26.36
CA GLU A 299 -27.90 -25.13 27.79
C GLU A 299 -29.10 -25.55 28.66
N PRO A 300 -28.87 -26.22 29.81
CA PRO A 300 -29.66 -27.38 30.23
C PRO A 300 -31.03 -27.04 30.84
N VAL A 301 -32.03 -27.85 30.48
CA VAL A 301 -33.13 -28.19 31.39
C VAL A 301 -32.50 -28.86 32.61
N ARG A 302 -32.76 -28.33 33.81
CA ARG A 302 -32.53 -29.04 35.08
C ARG A 302 -33.31 -30.35 35.01
N GLY A 303 -32.63 -31.48 34.83
CA GLY A 303 -33.22 -32.76 35.19
C GLY A 303 -33.40 -32.79 36.71
N PRO A 304 -34.56 -33.22 37.24
CA PRO A 304 -34.67 -33.58 38.65
C PRO A 304 -33.59 -34.62 38.96
N GLU A 305 -33.03 -34.58 40.16
CA GLU A 305 -32.27 -35.70 40.71
C GLU A 305 -33.22 -36.90 40.87
N ALA A 306 -33.55 -37.58 39.79
CA ALA A 306 -34.34 -38.80 39.82
C ALA A 306 -33.38 -39.98 39.69
N GLY A 307 -33.14 -40.63 40.84
CA GLY A 307 -32.67 -42.01 40.95
C GLY A 307 -31.32 -42.31 40.29
N ALA A 308 -30.24 -42.18 41.05
CA ALA A 308 -28.98 -42.78 40.68
C ALA A 308 -29.10 -44.32 40.69
N ASP A 309 -29.33 -44.93 39.53
CA ASP A 309 -29.09 -46.35 39.34
C ASP A 309 -27.58 -46.62 39.46
N PRO A 310 -27.14 -47.51 40.37
CA PRO A 310 -25.72 -47.80 40.60
C PRO A 310 -25.04 -48.45 39.37
N ALA A 311 -25.81 -48.99 38.42
CA ALA A 311 -25.29 -49.52 37.16
C ALA A 311 -24.77 -48.43 36.20
N SER A 312 -25.28 -47.19 36.26
CA SER A 312 -24.79 -46.09 35.41
C SER A 312 -23.52 -45.43 35.94
N ALA A 313 -23.13 -45.73 37.19
CA ALA A 313 -21.91 -45.24 37.82
C ALA A 313 -20.62 -45.92 37.29
N ALA A 314 -20.75 -47.06 36.61
CA ALA A 314 -19.64 -47.79 35.99
C ALA A 314 -19.18 -47.18 34.65
N VAL A 315 -20.00 -46.33 34.01
CA VAL A 315 -19.57 -45.53 32.86
C VAL A 315 -18.76 -44.35 33.41
N GLY A 316 -17.44 -44.54 33.46
CA GLY A 316 -16.47 -43.63 34.07
C GLY A 316 -16.78 -42.15 33.83
N ARG A 317 -16.54 -41.32 34.86
CA ARG A 317 -16.67 -39.86 34.76
C ARG A 317 -15.93 -39.39 33.50
N PRO A 318 -16.59 -38.65 32.58
CA PRO A 318 -15.92 -38.20 31.37
C PRO A 318 -14.69 -37.39 31.77
N ALA A 319 -13.53 -37.80 31.23
CA ALA A 319 -12.27 -37.10 31.41
C ALA A 319 -12.48 -35.60 31.11
N ALA A 320 -11.79 -34.74 31.86
CA ALA A 320 -11.90 -33.30 31.65
C ALA A 320 -11.63 -32.98 30.16
N PRO A 321 -12.46 -32.12 29.52
CA PRO A 321 -12.27 -31.82 28.11
C PRO A 321 -10.83 -31.31 27.90
N PRO A 322 -10.10 -31.81 26.88
CA PRO A 322 -8.76 -31.36 26.61
C PRO A 322 -8.77 -29.83 26.46
N ARG A 323 -7.83 -29.13 27.10
CA ARG A 323 -7.76 -27.66 26.96
C ARG A 323 -7.28 -27.31 25.55
N LEU A 324 -7.91 -26.31 24.94
CA LEU A 324 -7.47 -25.80 23.64
C LEU A 324 -6.03 -25.23 23.75
N ASN A 325 -5.06 -25.89 23.12
CA ASN A 325 -3.67 -25.46 23.16
C ASN A 325 -3.33 -24.47 22.03
N LEU A 326 -3.49 -23.18 22.34
CA LEU A 326 -3.13 -22.06 21.45
C LEU A 326 -1.74 -21.47 21.76
N ARG A 327 -1.01 -21.99 22.75
CA ARG A 327 0.19 -21.32 23.29
C ARG A 327 1.23 -21.04 22.21
N ALA A 328 1.56 -22.04 21.40
CA ALA A 328 2.58 -21.90 20.35
C ALA A 328 2.22 -20.84 19.28
N PRO A 329 1.08 -20.89 18.58
CA PRO A 329 0.76 -19.88 17.58
C PRO A 329 0.48 -18.50 18.20
N LEU A 330 -0.09 -18.44 19.40
CA LEU A 330 -0.30 -17.18 20.11
C LEU A 330 1.03 -16.54 20.52
N ALA A 331 1.96 -17.31 21.09
CA ALA A 331 3.28 -16.82 21.49
C ALA A 331 4.08 -16.35 20.26
N ALA A 332 4.03 -17.09 19.14
CA ALA A 332 4.65 -16.66 17.90
C ALA A 332 4.08 -15.31 17.42
N GLY A 333 2.75 -15.16 17.37
CA GLY A 333 2.12 -13.90 16.97
C GLY A 333 2.46 -12.73 17.90
N VAL A 334 2.38 -12.94 19.22
CA VAL A 334 2.71 -11.91 20.22
C VAL A 334 4.19 -11.53 20.16
N ALA A 335 5.10 -12.50 20.02
CA ALA A 335 6.52 -12.23 19.86
C ALA A 335 6.81 -11.39 18.61
N THR A 336 6.14 -11.67 17.48
CA THR A 336 6.25 -10.85 16.27
C THR A 336 5.78 -9.41 16.50
N VAL A 337 4.64 -9.21 17.19
CA VAL A 337 4.16 -7.85 17.51
C VAL A 337 5.14 -7.11 18.44
N LEU A 338 5.65 -7.77 19.47
CA LEU A 338 6.62 -7.18 20.40
C LEU A 338 7.93 -6.82 19.70
N LEU A 339 8.42 -7.68 18.81
CA LEU A 339 9.63 -7.41 18.01
C LEU A 339 9.45 -6.17 17.13
N LEU A 340 8.30 -6.05 16.45
CA LEU A 340 7.98 -4.86 15.65
C LEU A 340 7.87 -3.60 16.50
N ALA A 341 7.19 -3.68 17.65
CA ALA A 341 7.05 -2.56 18.57
C ALA A 341 8.42 -2.10 19.10
N ALA A 342 9.30 -3.05 19.44
CA ALA A 342 10.67 -2.76 19.86
C ALA A 342 11.49 -2.12 18.73
N ALA A 343 11.37 -2.63 17.50
CA ALA A 343 12.04 -2.04 16.34
C ALA A 343 11.56 -0.59 16.06
N ALA A 344 10.24 -0.37 16.10
CA ALA A 344 9.66 0.96 15.93
C ALA A 344 10.06 1.93 17.06
N ALA A 345 10.05 1.46 18.31
CA ALA A 345 10.50 2.25 19.46
C ALA A 345 11.99 2.57 19.38
N GLY A 346 12.83 1.60 18.99
CA GLY A 346 14.26 1.79 18.77
C GLY A 346 14.54 2.83 17.69
N ALA A 347 13.83 2.78 16.56
CA ALA A 347 13.93 3.79 15.51
C ALA A 347 13.46 5.18 15.99
N ALA A 348 12.37 5.26 16.76
CA ALA A 348 11.87 6.52 17.31
C ALA A 348 12.82 7.13 18.34
N LEU A 349 13.47 6.30 19.16
CA LEU A 349 14.48 6.72 20.14
C LEU A 349 15.77 7.17 19.45
N ALA A 350 16.23 6.45 18.42
CA ALA A 350 17.38 6.84 17.59
C ALA A 350 17.16 8.17 16.86
N ARG A 351 15.92 8.53 16.55
CA ARG A 351 15.58 9.83 15.97
C ARG A 351 15.59 10.98 16.98
N ARG A 352 15.53 10.67 18.29
CA ARG A 352 15.34 11.65 19.38
C ARG A 352 16.57 11.84 20.25
N GLY A 353 17.47 10.88 20.25
CA GLY A 353 18.80 10.96 20.85
C GLY A 353 19.82 10.46 19.84
N ASP A 354 20.83 11.28 19.59
CA ASP A 354 22.05 10.95 18.87
C ASP A 354 22.56 9.56 19.33
N LEU A 355 22.35 8.53 18.51
CA LEU A 355 22.75 7.15 18.81
C LEU A 355 23.79 6.68 17.80
N ALA A 356 24.98 7.24 17.95
CA ALA A 356 26.25 6.69 17.46
C ALA A 356 26.61 5.30 18.06
N GLY A 357 25.65 4.56 18.64
CA GLY A 357 25.95 3.42 19.52
C GLY A 357 25.38 2.05 19.14
N LEU A 358 24.40 1.93 18.23
CA LEU A 358 23.74 0.63 18.00
C LEU A 358 23.60 0.17 16.54
N ALA A 359 24.14 0.93 15.60
CA ALA A 359 24.53 0.42 14.29
C ALA A 359 25.70 1.29 13.82
N GLY A 360 26.85 0.67 13.53
CA GLY A 360 28.01 1.39 13.00
C GLY A 360 27.61 2.14 11.73
N GLY A 361 27.74 3.47 11.76
CA GLY A 361 27.36 4.37 10.68
C GLY A 361 26.64 5.59 11.23
N ALA A 362 27.41 6.55 11.76
CA ALA A 362 26.91 7.85 12.19
C ALA A 362 26.31 8.59 10.98
N ILE A 363 24.99 8.73 10.94
CA ILE A 363 24.30 9.57 9.98
C ILE A 363 24.28 10.98 10.57
N PHE A 364 25.29 11.78 10.22
CA PHE A 364 25.19 13.23 10.37
C PHE A 364 24.10 13.74 9.43
N GLU A 365 23.27 14.68 9.90
CA GLU A 365 22.47 15.54 9.01
C GLU A 365 23.41 16.48 8.25
N THR A 366 24.15 15.92 7.29
CA THR A 366 24.82 16.70 6.26
C THR A 366 23.74 17.05 5.26
N ARG A 367 23.27 18.31 5.24
CA ARG A 367 22.51 18.81 4.09
C ARG A 367 23.46 18.84 2.89
N LEU A 368 23.45 17.74 2.14
CA LEU A 368 24.15 17.59 0.86
C LEU A 368 23.45 18.48 -0.16
N ALA A 369 24.00 19.67 -0.40
CA ALA A 369 23.70 20.41 -1.62
C ALA A 369 24.57 19.82 -2.75
N ALA A 370 24.13 18.71 -3.34
CA ALA A 370 24.78 18.15 -4.51
C ALA A 370 24.45 19.04 -5.72
N LEU A 371 25.35 19.96 -6.06
CA LEU A 371 25.26 20.76 -7.29
C LEU A 371 25.76 19.90 -8.47
N GLN A 372 24.83 19.44 -9.31
CA GLN A 372 25.16 18.76 -10.57
C GLN A 372 25.30 19.77 -11.72
N TYR A 373 26.33 19.58 -12.55
CA TYR A 373 26.73 20.48 -13.63
C TYR A 373 26.24 20.00 -15.01
N PRO A 374 25.72 20.89 -15.87
CA PRO A 374 25.60 20.62 -17.30
C PRO A 374 26.94 20.80 -18.03
N LYS A 375 27.17 19.97 -19.05
CA LYS A 375 28.43 19.74 -19.77
C LYS A 375 29.09 21.01 -20.37
N GLY A 376 30.44 21.02 -20.41
CA GLY A 376 31.21 21.74 -21.44
C GLY A 376 31.99 23.00 -21.04
N ARG A 377 32.13 23.33 -19.75
CA ARG A 377 32.81 24.57 -19.33
C ARG A 377 34.23 24.30 -18.83
N ALA A 378 35.22 24.81 -19.57
CA ALA A 378 36.59 24.93 -19.09
C ALA A 378 36.74 26.20 -18.23
N GLY A 379 37.38 26.09 -17.07
CA GLY A 379 37.71 27.24 -16.21
C GLY A 379 36.74 27.49 -15.06
N VAL A 380 36.76 26.63 -14.04
CA VAL A 380 36.08 26.88 -12.76
C VAL A 380 37.09 27.51 -11.79
N ARG A 381 36.80 28.72 -11.27
CA ARG A 381 37.53 29.27 -10.12
C ARG A 381 36.70 29.08 -8.86
N LEU A 382 37.16 28.20 -7.98
CA LEU A 382 36.66 28.06 -6.61
C LEU A 382 37.17 29.24 -5.78
N LEU A 383 36.25 29.96 -5.14
CA LEU A 383 36.56 31.12 -4.30
C LEU A 383 36.67 30.74 -2.82
N VAL A 384 36.44 29.47 -2.48
CA VAL A 384 36.32 28.97 -1.11
C VAL A 384 37.18 27.70 -0.95
N HIS A 385 37.88 27.60 0.18
CA HIS A 385 38.69 26.43 0.54
C HIS A 385 38.00 25.62 1.65
N GLU A 386 38.41 24.35 1.80
CA GLU A 386 37.96 23.50 2.91
C GLU A 386 38.29 24.18 4.26
N GLY A 387 37.33 24.19 5.19
CA GLY A 387 37.42 24.89 6.47
C GLY A 387 36.99 26.36 6.48
N ALA A 388 36.69 26.98 5.32
CA ALA A 388 36.20 28.36 5.27
C ALA A 388 34.76 28.48 5.81
N GLU A 389 34.48 29.58 6.51
CA GLU A 389 33.12 29.97 6.90
C GLU A 389 32.48 30.78 5.78
N VAL A 390 31.30 30.36 5.33
CA VAL A 390 30.51 31.05 4.31
C VAL A 390 29.17 31.46 4.90
N ARG A 391 28.69 32.66 4.56
CA ARG A 391 27.34 33.11 4.88
C ARG A 391 26.40 32.80 3.72
N ALA A 392 25.12 32.57 4.02
CA ALA A 392 24.09 32.41 3.00
C ALA A 392 24.14 33.61 2.02
N GLY A 393 24.30 33.32 0.72
CA GLY A 393 24.43 34.32 -0.35
C GLY A 393 25.85 34.60 -0.85
N ASP A 394 26.90 34.11 -0.18
CA ASP A 394 28.28 34.26 -0.63
C ASP A 394 28.55 33.47 -1.91
N VAL A 395 29.35 34.04 -2.83
CA VAL A 395 29.67 33.38 -4.11
C VAL A 395 30.73 32.32 -3.87
N ILE A 396 30.38 31.06 -4.12
CA ILE A 396 31.26 29.90 -3.88
C ILE A 396 32.07 29.57 -5.15
N VAL A 397 31.40 29.64 -6.30
CA VAL A 397 31.96 29.28 -7.60
C VAL A 397 31.68 30.37 -8.60
N ARG A 398 32.73 30.84 -9.29
CA ARG A 398 32.64 31.76 -10.43
C ARG A 398 33.22 31.07 -11.66
N TYR A 399 32.45 31.02 -12.75
CA TYR A 399 32.94 30.51 -14.03
C TYR A 399 33.60 31.63 -14.85
N ASP A 400 34.47 31.27 -15.80
CA ASP A 400 35.02 32.22 -16.76
C ASP A 400 33.91 32.76 -17.69
N THR A 401 33.50 34.01 -17.49
CA THR A 401 32.45 34.68 -18.27
C THR A 401 32.96 35.27 -19.57
N ALA A 402 34.29 35.32 -19.80
CA ALA A 402 34.87 36.07 -20.91
C ALA A 402 34.40 35.59 -22.30
N SER A 403 34.07 34.31 -22.46
CA SER A 403 33.52 33.76 -23.71
C SER A 403 32.04 34.12 -23.90
N LEU A 404 31.25 34.04 -22.82
CA LEU A 404 29.82 34.40 -22.80
C LEU A 404 29.61 35.90 -23.00
N ASP A 405 30.42 36.74 -22.35
CA ASP A 405 30.38 38.19 -22.49
C ASP A 405 30.68 38.61 -23.93
N ARG A 406 31.69 37.99 -24.58
CA ARG A 406 31.97 38.18 -26.01
C ARG A 406 30.81 37.74 -26.91
N HIS A 407 30.15 36.64 -26.56
CA HIS A 407 29.00 36.14 -27.33
C HIS A 407 27.79 37.08 -27.22
N ILE A 408 27.46 37.54 -26.01
CA ILE A 408 26.39 38.51 -25.76
C ILE A 408 26.68 39.82 -26.48
N ALA A 409 27.91 40.33 -26.42
CA ALA A 409 28.32 41.54 -27.13
C ALA A 409 28.15 41.38 -28.66
N SER A 410 28.51 40.22 -29.22
CA SER A 410 28.32 39.93 -30.64
C SER A 410 26.84 39.89 -31.03
N LEU A 411 25.98 39.25 -30.23
CA LEU A 411 24.53 39.21 -30.47
C LEU A 411 23.90 40.61 -30.38
N LYS A 412 24.32 41.43 -29.42
CA LYS A 412 23.85 42.82 -29.29
C LYS A 412 24.26 43.66 -30.51
N ALA A 413 25.49 43.51 -31.00
CA ALA A 413 25.95 44.18 -32.21
C ALA A 413 25.14 43.75 -33.47
N GLN A 414 24.79 42.47 -33.59
CA GLN A 414 23.92 41.97 -34.67
C GLN A 414 22.51 42.56 -34.57
N ALA A 415 21.92 42.59 -33.37
CA ALA A 415 20.60 43.16 -33.15
C ALA A 415 20.53 44.66 -33.46
N GLU A 416 21.57 45.43 -33.09
CA GLU A 416 21.67 46.84 -33.46
C GLU A 416 21.77 47.04 -34.97
N THR A 417 22.52 46.17 -35.66
CA THR A 417 22.68 46.25 -37.12
C THR A 417 21.35 45.97 -37.83
N ALA A 418 20.64 44.91 -37.42
CA ALA A 418 19.31 44.59 -37.93
C ALA A 418 18.30 45.72 -37.66
N ARG A 419 18.36 46.35 -36.48
CA ARG A 419 17.50 47.49 -36.13
C ARG A 419 17.77 48.70 -37.03
N ARG A 420 19.03 49.03 -37.31
CA ARG A 420 19.38 50.13 -38.24
C ARG A 420 18.90 49.86 -39.66
N GLN A 421 19.02 48.62 -40.14
CA GLN A 421 18.50 48.22 -41.45
C GLN A 421 16.97 48.35 -41.51
N LEU A 422 16.27 47.90 -40.47
CA LEU A 422 14.82 48.04 -40.36
C LEU A 422 14.39 49.51 -40.40
N GLU A 423 15.07 50.39 -39.68
CA GLU A 423 14.79 51.83 -39.70
C GLU A 423 15.04 52.45 -41.08
N GLN A 424 16.10 52.03 -41.79
CA GLN A 424 16.38 52.49 -43.14
C GLN A 424 15.28 52.07 -44.12
N VAL A 425 14.90 50.78 -44.13
CA VAL A 425 13.85 50.24 -45.00
C VAL A 425 12.49 50.86 -44.68
N ARG A 426 12.18 51.12 -43.40
CA ARG A 426 10.95 51.82 -43.00
C ARG A 426 10.90 53.27 -43.52
N ARG A 427 12.02 53.99 -43.48
CA ARG A 427 12.10 55.35 -44.04
C ARG A 427 11.90 55.34 -45.54
N GLU A 428 12.49 54.38 -46.24
CA GLU A 428 12.34 54.21 -47.68
C GLU A 428 10.89 53.86 -48.06
N ALA A 429 10.26 52.91 -47.36
CA ALA A 429 8.85 52.58 -47.54
C ALA A 429 7.94 53.78 -47.29
N ALA A 430 8.20 54.57 -46.23
CA ALA A 430 7.44 55.77 -45.92
C ALA A 430 7.57 56.86 -47.00
N SER A 431 8.75 56.98 -47.63
CA SER A 431 8.95 57.93 -48.74
C SER A 431 8.20 57.54 -50.02
N LEU A 432 8.03 56.23 -50.26
CA LEU A 432 7.35 55.68 -51.45
C LEU A 432 5.83 55.58 -51.26
N ALA A 433 5.34 55.51 -50.02
CA ALA A 433 3.91 55.43 -49.73
C ALA A 433 3.12 56.62 -50.31
N GLY A 434 3.73 57.81 -50.38
CA GLY A 434 3.10 59.01 -50.94
C GLY A 434 2.98 59.03 -52.47
N THR A 435 3.84 58.31 -53.21
CA THR A 435 3.82 58.26 -54.69
C THR A 435 3.15 57.00 -55.25
N ALA A 436 3.03 55.96 -54.41
CA ALA A 436 2.47 54.65 -54.75
C ALA A 436 0.98 54.66 -55.14
N GLU A 437 0.21 55.69 -54.78
CA GLU A 437 -1.19 55.85 -55.22
C GLU A 437 -1.31 56.15 -56.72
N THR A 438 -0.30 56.82 -57.29
CA THR A 438 -0.29 57.28 -58.69
C THR A 438 0.47 56.36 -59.65
N GLN A 439 1.42 55.55 -59.17
CA GLN A 439 2.28 54.73 -60.03
C GLN A 439 2.24 53.24 -59.65
N ALA A 440 1.84 52.38 -60.58
CA ALA A 440 1.78 50.94 -60.36
C ALA A 440 3.16 50.31 -60.07
N ALA A 441 4.25 50.90 -60.57
CA ALA A 441 5.61 50.46 -60.30
C ALA A 441 6.02 50.68 -58.82
N ASP A 442 5.59 51.79 -58.22
CA ASP A 442 5.86 52.12 -56.82
C ASP A 442 5.05 51.25 -55.86
N LYS A 443 3.82 50.84 -56.26
CA LYS A 443 3.01 49.89 -55.49
C LYS A 443 3.69 48.51 -55.35
N THR A 444 4.30 48.00 -56.43
CA THR A 444 5.04 46.73 -56.40
C THR A 444 6.31 46.83 -55.54
N ARG A 445 7.02 47.97 -55.61
CA ARG A 445 8.19 48.23 -54.75
C ARG A 445 7.82 48.35 -53.27
N LEU A 446 6.72 49.03 -52.95
CA LEU A 446 6.21 49.15 -51.59
C LEU A 446 5.91 47.77 -51.00
N ALA A 447 5.22 46.89 -51.74
CA ALA A 447 4.94 45.53 -51.30
C ALA A 447 6.22 44.71 -51.01
N SER A 448 7.27 44.87 -51.83
CA SER A 448 8.58 44.23 -51.56
C SER A 448 9.27 44.76 -50.31
N LEU A 449 9.15 46.06 -50.03
CA LEU A 449 9.72 46.69 -48.84
C LEU A 449 8.94 46.29 -47.58
N GLU A 450 7.62 46.16 -47.66
CA GLU A 450 6.78 45.66 -46.56
C GLU A 450 7.12 44.21 -46.19
N LEU A 451 7.34 43.34 -47.19
CA LEU A 451 7.82 41.98 -46.96
C LEU A 451 9.19 42.01 -46.24
N ARG A 452 10.10 42.87 -46.70
CA ARG A 452 11.44 43.02 -46.11
C ARG A 452 11.41 43.57 -44.68
N ILE A 453 10.47 44.47 -44.38
CA ILE A 453 10.20 44.95 -43.01
C ILE A 453 9.79 43.78 -42.12
N GLY A 454 8.88 42.91 -42.60
CA GLY A 454 8.45 41.71 -41.86
C GLY A 454 9.60 40.74 -41.58
N GLU A 455 10.46 40.49 -42.56
CA GLU A 455 11.65 39.65 -42.40
C GLU A 455 12.60 40.21 -41.32
N LEU A 456 12.97 41.50 -41.43
CA LEU A 456 13.87 42.15 -40.48
C LEU A 456 13.28 42.27 -39.06
N GLN A 457 11.96 42.39 -38.94
CA GLN A 457 11.28 42.34 -37.63
C GLN A 457 11.40 40.96 -36.99
N SER A 458 11.14 39.89 -37.76
CA SER A 458 11.26 38.51 -37.25
C SER A 458 12.70 38.16 -36.84
N GLU A 459 13.69 38.64 -37.60
CA GLU A 459 15.11 38.49 -37.27
C GLU A 459 15.47 39.24 -35.97
N GLY A 460 14.94 40.45 -35.79
CA GLY A 460 15.12 41.22 -34.56
C GLY A 460 14.55 40.52 -33.31
N GLU A 461 13.35 39.94 -33.42
CA GLU A 461 12.72 39.18 -32.33
C GLU A 461 13.52 37.90 -32.00
N PHE A 462 14.01 37.21 -33.02
CA PHE A 462 14.87 36.04 -32.86
C PHE A 462 16.17 36.37 -32.12
N LEU A 463 16.86 37.45 -32.53
CA LEU A 463 18.08 37.91 -31.87
C LEU A 463 17.81 38.34 -30.42
N HIS A 464 16.68 38.99 -30.15
CA HIS A 464 16.30 39.38 -28.79
C HIS A 464 16.08 38.16 -27.88
N SER A 465 15.39 37.12 -28.37
CA SER A 465 15.20 35.86 -27.63
C SER A 465 16.54 35.18 -27.32
N ARG A 466 17.49 35.20 -28.26
CA ARG A 466 18.84 34.65 -28.05
C ARG A 466 19.66 35.44 -27.04
N ILE A 467 19.57 36.78 -27.05
CA ILE A 467 20.21 37.63 -26.03
C ILE A 467 19.64 37.30 -24.65
N ALA A 468 18.32 37.22 -24.50
CA ALA A 468 17.67 36.88 -23.24
C ALA A 468 18.01 35.46 -22.75
N ALA A 469 18.24 34.51 -23.65
CA ALA A 469 18.73 33.17 -23.30
C ALA A 469 20.18 33.22 -22.79
N ALA A 470 21.07 33.92 -23.50
CA ALA A 470 22.47 34.07 -23.14
C ALA A 470 22.67 34.87 -21.84
N GLU A 471 21.86 35.90 -21.58
CA GLU A 471 21.89 36.67 -20.33
C GLU A 471 21.39 35.85 -19.13
N ARG A 472 20.38 34.98 -19.31
CA ARG A 472 19.99 34.01 -18.28
C ARG A 472 21.09 32.99 -18.00
N GLU A 473 21.83 32.60 -19.02
CA GLU A 473 22.98 31.72 -18.85
C GLU A 473 24.14 32.41 -18.11
N LEU A 474 24.38 33.70 -18.37
CA LEU A 474 25.32 34.53 -17.63
C LEU A 474 24.88 34.70 -16.16
N ALA A 475 23.59 34.87 -15.88
CA ALA A 475 23.07 34.94 -14.52
C ALA A 475 23.28 33.63 -13.74
N GLY A 476 23.28 32.49 -14.42
CA GLY A 476 23.63 31.18 -13.86
C GLY A 476 25.15 30.93 -13.72
N SER A 477 26.00 31.93 -13.99
CA SER A 477 27.45 31.81 -13.91
C SER A 477 28.05 32.06 -12.50
N GLU A 478 27.21 32.36 -11.52
CA GLU A 478 27.61 32.46 -10.12
C GLU A 478 26.77 31.51 -9.27
N VAL A 479 27.44 30.61 -8.54
CA VAL A 479 26.77 29.73 -7.57
C VAL A 479 26.96 30.30 -6.18
N ARG A 480 25.85 30.60 -5.50
CA ARG A 480 25.83 31.19 -4.14
C ARG A 480 25.55 30.14 -3.07
N ALA A 481 26.07 30.36 -1.88
CA ALA A 481 25.83 29.51 -0.72
C ALA A 481 24.34 29.53 -0.33
N PRO A 482 23.65 28.37 -0.29
CA PRO A 482 22.24 28.32 0.08
C PRO A 482 22.01 28.51 1.60
N VAL A 483 23.03 28.22 2.43
CA VAL A 483 22.99 28.31 3.89
C VAL A 483 24.32 28.78 4.45
N SER A 484 24.31 29.43 5.62
CA SER A 484 25.53 29.80 6.36
C SER A 484 26.11 28.56 7.06
N GLY A 485 27.43 28.36 7.00
CA GLY A 485 28.09 27.24 7.66
C GLY A 485 29.58 27.13 7.30
N ARG A 486 30.26 26.11 7.83
CA ARG A 486 31.67 25.81 7.51
C ARG A 486 31.74 24.75 6.40
N VAL A 487 32.60 24.96 5.41
CA VAL A 487 32.84 23.98 4.34
C VAL A 487 33.65 22.79 4.90
N VAL A 488 33.06 21.60 4.95
CA VAL A 488 33.64 20.39 5.58
C VAL A 488 34.14 19.37 4.56
N GLY A 489 33.69 19.47 3.31
CA GLY A 489 34.14 18.58 2.24
C GLY A 489 34.13 19.33 0.90
N LEU A 490 35.30 19.44 0.27
CA LEU A 490 35.46 19.98 -1.07
C LEU A 490 36.17 18.95 -1.95
N ALA A 491 35.42 18.19 -2.74
CA ALA A 491 35.98 17.29 -3.75
C ALA A 491 35.74 17.86 -5.15
N VAL A 492 36.83 18.16 -5.86
CA VAL A 492 36.81 18.49 -7.29
C VAL A 492 37.31 17.27 -8.03
N ASP A 493 36.40 16.50 -8.63
CA ASP A 493 36.79 15.40 -9.51
C ASP A 493 37.35 16.00 -10.80
N ASP A 494 38.66 16.25 -10.87
CA ASP A 494 39.35 16.61 -12.11
C ASP A 494 39.47 15.37 -13.00
N ALA A 495 38.44 15.11 -13.81
CA ALA A 495 38.56 14.14 -14.89
C ALA A 495 39.56 14.71 -15.91
N GLY A 496 40.69 14.02 -16.06
CA GLY A 496 41.80 14.41 -16.93
C GLY A 496 41.39 14.62 -18.40
N PRO A 497 42.33 15.06 -19.27
CA PRO A 497 42.05 15.65 -20.59
C PRO A 497 41.37 14.72 -21.62
N ALA A 498 41.02 13.48 -21.28
CA ALA A 498 40.34 12.52 -22.15
C ALA A 498 39.17 11.76 -21.48
N ALA A 499 38.73 12.13 -20.27
CA ALA A 499 37.59 11.48 -19.60
C ALA A 499 36.57 12.51 -19.10
N GLY A 500 35.29 12.23 -19.32
CA GLY A 500 34.20 13.15 -19.03
C GLY A 500 33.84 13.29 -17.55
N ALA A 501 33.10 14.38 -17.28
CA ALA A 501 32.39 14.70 -16.04
C ALA A 501 33.25 14.85 -14.78
N GLY A 502 33.54 16.11 -14.42
CA GLY A 502 33.91 16.46 -13.06
C GLY A 502 32.67 16.85 -12.25
N THR A 503 32.53 16.31 -11.05
CA THR A 503 31.48 16.68 -10.10
C THR A 503 32.15 17.40 -8.94
N ILE A 504 31.82 18.67 -8.71
CA ILE A 504 32.24 19.32 -7.46
C ILE A 504 31.21 18.96 -6.40
N ARG A 505 31.64 18.19 -5.39
CA ARG A 505 30.82 17.93 -4.19
C ARG A 505 31.23 18.91 -3.11
N LEU A 506 30.30 19.77 -2.72
CA LEU A 506 30.45 20.71 -1.61
C LEU A 506 29.59 20.27 -0.43
N GLN A 507 30.21 20.10 0.74
CA GLN A 507 29.53 19.83 2.00
C GLN A 507 29.65 21.05 2.92
N ILE A 508 28.51 21.62 3.32
CA ILE A 508 28.44 22.74 4.28
C ILE A 508 27.81 22.20 5.57
N ALA A 509 28.53 22.26 6.69
CA ALA A 509 28.01 21.90 8.01
C ALA A 509 27.46 23.13 8.72
N THR A 510 26.25 23.02 9.27
CA THR A 510 25.46 24.16 9.80
C THR A 510 25.24 24.12 11.32
N ALA A 511 26.16 23.57 12.13
CA ALA A 511 25.99 23.54 13.59
C ALA A 511 27.28 23.81 14.36
N ASP A 512 27.23 24.84 15.21
CA ASP A 512 28.23 25.15 16.24
C ASP A 512 28.08 24.20 17.44
N GLY A 513 29.14 23.49 17.77
CA GLY A 513 29.26 22.67 18.99
C GLY A 513 30.65 22.05 19.11
N PRO A 514 31.27 22.00 20.31
CA PRO A 514 32.72 21.91 20.53
C PRO A 514 33.35 20.52 20.28
N LEU A 515 32.79 19.71 19.38
CA LEU A 515 33.31 18.38 19.05
C LEU A 515 34.28 18.37 17.85
N LEU A 516 34.28 19.42 17.02
CA LEU A 516 35.21 19.56 15.88
C LEU A 516 36.67 19.72 16.35
N GLU A 517 36.88 20.19 17.58
CA GLU A 517 38.21 20.44 18.16
C GLU A 517 38.94 19.14 18.54
N ARG A 518 38.22 18.03 18.74
CA ARG A 518 38.82 16.71 19.05
C ARG A 518 39.15 15.85 17.84
N LEU A 519 38.52 16.09 16.68
CA LEU A 519 38.74 15.29 15.46
C LEU A 519 39.84 15.86 14.54
N LEU A 520 40.36 17.06 14.83
CA LEU A 520 41.42 17.73 14.06
C LEU A 520 42.83 17.65 14.71
N GLN A 521 43.03 16.86 15.76
CA GLN A 521 44.40 16.56 16.19
C GLN A 521 45.07 15.65 15.14
N PRO A 522 46.22 16.04 14.57
CA PRO A 522 46.88 15.26 13.54
C PRO A 522 47.32 13.91 14.12
N ILE A 523 46.77 12.83 13.57
CA ILE A 523 47.26 11.47 13.79
C ILE A 523 48.73 11.46 13.37
N ASN A 524 49.62 11.19 14.34
CA ASN A 524 51.08 11.16 14.19
C ASN A 524 51.54 10.53 12.87
N ALA A 525 52.08 11.37 11.98
CA ALA A 525 52.84 10.96 10.81
C ALA A 525 54.22 10.41 11.24
N ARG A 526 54.27 9.12 11.58
CA ARG A 526 55.52 8.35 11.69
C ARG A 526 55.61 7.27 10.62
N PHE A 527 55.46 7.57 9.34
CA PHE A 527 55.92 6.67 8.26
C PHE A 527 56.06 7.42 6.95
N TYR A 528 57.11 8.23 6.79
CA TYR A 528 57.70 8.52 5.47
C TYR A 528 59.14 9.03 5.67
N ARG A 529 60.13 8.16 5.47
CA ARG A 529 61.55 8.53 5.40
C ARG A 529 61.90 8.67 3.92
N ALA A 530 62.16 9.90 3.47
CA ALA A 530 62.78 10.14 2.17
C ALA A 530 64.28 9.80 2.22
N PRO A 531 64.89 9.31 1.11
CA PRO A 531 66.33 9.07 1.05
C PRO A 531 67.08 10.41 0.95
N ARG A 532 68.09 10.60 1.79
CA ARG A 532 69.01 11.74 1.72
C ARG A 532 69.99 11.52 0.56
N THR A 533 70.05 12.47 -0.36
CA THR A 533 71.19 12.70 -1.22
C THR A 533 72.37 13.20 -0.38
N ARG A 534 73.54 12.60 -0.61
CA ARG A 534 74.85 13.23 -0.46
C ARG A 534 75.56 13.08 -1.79
#